data_AF-A0A5C3NR95-F1
#
_entry.id   AF-A0A5C3NR95-F1
#
_cell.length_a   1.000
_cell.length_b   1.000
_cell.length_c   1.000
_cell.angle_alpha   90.00
_cell.angle_beta   90.00
_cell.angle_gamma   90.00
#
_symmetry.space_group_name_H-M   'P 1'
#
loop_
_entity.id
_entity.type
_entity.pdbx_description
1 polymer ?
#
loop_
_entity_poly.entity_id
_entity_poly.type
_entity_poly.pdbx_seq_one_letter_code
_entity_poly.pdbx_strand_id
1 'polypeptide(L)'
;RFEARVNEHNIGYLLGHTVSQTKNTLSASSTCEEDESLWHQCCSHVNLDDLRSVIKKGLVVSLVVRSKRKPDPVCEPCLAGKLTRHPIPRFASRKFVPI
;
A
#
# COMPACT_ATOMS: atom_id res chain seq x y z
N ARG A 1 -25.98 -10.15 8.89
CA ARG A 1 -26.42 -9.19 9.93
C ARG A 1 -25.36 -9.21 11.02
N PHE A 2 -24.88 -8.05 11.44
CA PHE A 2 -23.94 -7.92 12.55
C PHE A 2 -24.70 -7.39 13.77
N GLU A 3 -24.44 -7.95 14.95
CA GLU A 3 -25.02 -7.52 16.22
C GLU A 3 -23.89 -7.26 17.21
N ALA A 4 -23.82 -6.04 17.75
CA ALA A 4 -22.89 -5.73 18.82
C ALA A 4 -23.47 -6.21 20.16
N ARG A 5 -22.67 -6.91 20.96
CA ARG A 5 -23.05 -7.37 22.30
C ARG A 5 -21.97 -7.02 23.31
N VAL A 6 -22.39 -6.89 24.57
CA VAL A 6 -21.52 -6.69 25.73
C VAL A 6 -21.84 -7.80 26.73
N ASN A 7 -20.82 -8.47 27.27
CA ASN A 7 -21.02 -9.51 28.29
C ASN A 7 -21.06 -8.92 29.71
N GLU A 8 -21.27 -9.78 30.70
CA GLU A 8 -21.30 -9.43 32.14
C GLU A 8 -19.98 -8.86 32.67
N HIS A 9 -18.89 -9.03 31.91
CA HIS A 9 -17.56 -8.47 32.21
C HIS A 9 -17.30 -7.13 31.49
N ASN A 10 -18.33 -6.50 30.92
CA ASN A 10 -18.23 -5.27 30.12
C ASN A 10 -17.32 -5.38 28.88
N ILE A 11 -17.14 -6.59 28.34
CA ILE A 11 -16.38 -6.80 27.09
C ILE A 11 -17.34 -6.72 25.91
N GLY A 12 -17.10 -5.75 25.02
CA GLY A 12 -17.83 -5.61 23.77
C GLY A 12 -17.30 -6.56 22.69
N TYR A 13 -18.18 -7.27 22.01
CA TYR A 13 -17.85 -8.13 20.87
C TYR A 13 -18.91 -8.01 19.77
N LEU A 14 -18.45 -8.18 18.53
CA LEU A 14 -19.31 -8.18 17.36
C LEU A 14 -19.69 -9.61 17.01
N LEU A 15 -20.97 -9.94 17.13
CA LEU A 15 -21.52 -11.18 16.60
C LEU A 15 -21.82 -10.99 15.12
N GLY A 16 -20.96 -11.57 14.30
CA GLY A 16 -21.16 -11.70 12.86
C GLY A 16 -20.91 -13.14 12.43
N HIS A 17 -21.58 -13.55 11.36
CA HIS A 17 -21.24 -14.78 10.65
C HIS A 17 -20.84 -14.40 9.23
N THR A 18 -19.70 -14.94 8.77
CA THR A 18 -19.30 -14.82 7.37
C THR A 18 -20.04 -15.87 6.57
N VAL A 19 -20.97 -15.45 5.71
CA VAL A 19 -21.59 -16.37 4.75
C VAL A 19 -20.59 -16.55 3.61
N SER A 20 -19.98 -17.73 3.50
CA SER A 20 -19.21 -18.09 2.31
C SER A 20 -20.18 -18.13 1.13
N GLN A 21 -20.13 -17.14 0.25
CA GLN A 21 -20.87 -17.21 -1.00
C GLN A 21 -20.38 -18.44 -1.79
N THR A 22 -21.30 -19.18 -2.38
CA THR A 22 -20.99 -20.14 -3.45
C THR A 22 -20.15 -19.40 -4.48
N LYS A 23 -19.09 -20.06 -4.98
CA LYS A 23 -18.03 -19.49 -5.86
C LYS A 23 -18.51 -18.76 -7.14
N ASN A 24 -19.82 -18.64 -7.36
CA ASN A 24 -20.44 -18.07 -8.56
C ASN A 24 -20.97 -16.63 -8.41
N THR A 25 -20.87 -16.00 -7.23
CA THR A 25 -21.24 -14.59 -7.07
C THR A 25 -20.19 -13.78 -6.30
N LEU A 26 -18.90 -14.13 -6.44
CA LEU A 26 -17.94 -13.02 -6.43
C LEU A 26 -18.35 -12.16 -7.61
N SER A 27 -18.79 -10.92 -7.35
CA SER A 27 -18.75 -9.87 -8.35
C SER A 27 -17.46 -10.09 -9.13
N ALA A 28 -17.55 -10.19 -10.46
CA ALA A 28 -16.37 -10.14 -11.29
C ALA A 28 -15.74 -8.75 -11.08
N SER A 29 -15.06 -8.57 -9.95
CA SER A 29 -13.88 -7.74 -9.87
C SER A 29 -12.99 -8.41 -10.89
N SER A 30 -13.10 -7.96 -12.13
CA SER A 30 -12.05 -8.09 -13.11
C SER A 30 -10.81 -7.70 -12.31
N THR A 31 -10.03 -8.70 -11.91
CA THR A 31 -8.78 -8.45 -11.21
C THR A 31 -7.96 -7.81 -12.30
N CYS A 32 -7.98 -6.48 -12.34
CA CYS A 32 -7.19 -5.71 -13.28
C CYS A 32 -5.80 -6.31 -13.21
N GLU A 33 -5.30 -6.75 -14.37
CA GLU A 33 -3.98 -7.37 -14.51
C GLU A 33 -3.03 -6.66 -13.54
N GLU A 34 -2.53 -7.38 -12.54
CA GLU A 34 -1.74 -6.80 -11.46
C GLU A 34 -0.50 -6.15 -12.10
N ASP A 35 -0.56 -4.83 -12.25
CA ASP A 35 0.39 -4.03 -13.03
C ASP A 35 1.44 -3.42 -12.12
N GLU A 36 2.65 -3.23 -12.65
CA GLU A 36 3.75 -2.59 -11.91
C GLU A 36 3.35 -1.21 -11.36
N SER A 37 2.52 -0.45 -12.11
CA SER A 37 2.01 0.86 -11.69
C SER A 37 1.08 0.76 -10.47
N LEU A 38 0.26 -0.29 -10.41
CA LEU A 38 -0.66 -0.51 -9.29
C LEU A 38 0.11 -0.87 -8.03
N TRP A 39 1.08 -1.77 -8.14
CA TRP A 39 1.94 -2.13 -7.01
C TRP A 39 2.77 -0.95 -6.51
N HIS A 40 3.28 -0.13 -7.42
CA HIS A 40 3.94 1.13 -7.07
C HIS A 40 3.03 2.02 -6.21
N GLN A 41 1.77 2.21 -6.59
CA GLN A 41 0.81 3.03 -5.82
C GLN A 41 0.43 2.37 -4.48
N CYS A 42 0.11 1.08 -4.46
CA CYS A 42 -0.26 0.34 -3.25
C CYS A 42 0.86 0.30 -2.20
N CYS A 43 2.12 0.22 -2.64
CA CYS A 43 3.29 0.21 -1.76
C CYS A 43 3.82 1.61 -1.45
N SER A 44 2.92 2.59 -1.30
CA SER A 44 3.25 3.98 -0.94
C SER A 44 4.27 4.63 -1.89
N HIS A 45 4.10 4.41 -3.18
CA HIS A 45 4.95 4.99 -4.22
C HIS A 45 6.43 4.60 -4.12
N VAL A 46 6.73 3.36 -3.73
CA VAL A 46 8.11 2.81 -3.73
C VAL A 46 8.77 3.01 -5.11
N ASN A 47 10.08 3.24 -5.16
CA ASN A 47 10.78 3.41 -6.43
C ASN A 47 10.52 2.22 -7.38
N LEU A 48 10.26 2.48 -8.66
CA LEU A 48 9.93 1.42 -9.63
C LEU A 48 11.09 0.43 -9.79
N ASP A 49 12.34 0.89 -9.78
CA ASP A 49 13.49 -0.02 -9.87
C ASP A 49 13.64 -0.91 -8.63
N ASP A 50 13.29 -0.40 -7.45
CA ASP A 50 13.30 -1.21 -6.22
C ASP A 50 12.17 -2.25 -6.26
N LEU A 51 10.98 -1.86 -6.72
CA LEU A 51 9.87 -2.78 -6.93
C LEU A 51 10.25 -3.90 -7.91
N ARG A 52 10.85 -3.55 -9.06
CA ARG A 52 11.37 -4.52 -10.03
C ARG A 52 12.44 -5.42 -9.44
N SER A 53 13.33 -4.88 -8.62
CA SER A 53 14.37 -5.63 -7.93
C SER A 53 13.77 -6.67 -6.98
N VAL A 54 12.76 -6.28 -6.20
CA VAL A 54 12.01 -7.15 -5.29
C VAL A 54 11.28 -8.27 -6.05
N ILE A 55 10.60 -7.94 -7.16
CA ILE A 55 9.92 -8.91 -8.02
C ILE A 55 10.92 -9.89 -8.63
N LYS A 56 11.99 -9.38 -9.26
CA LYS A 56 13.01 -10.19 -9.94
C LYS A 56 13.73 -11.14 -8.98
N LYS A 57 13.96 -10.70 -7.74
CA LYS A 57 14.61 -11.50 -6.70
C LYS A 57 13.66 -12.45 -5.98
N GLY A 58 12.35 -12.40 -6.27
CA GLY A 58 11.35 -13.24 -5.62
C GLY A 58 11.26 -13.02 -4.10
N LEU A 59 11.51 -11.79 -3.63
CA LEU A 59 11.56 -11.50 -2.19
C LEU A 59 10.17 -11.45 -1.52
N VAL A 60 9.09 -11.43 -2.32
CA VAL A 60 7.71 -11.40 -1.83
C VAL A 60 6.94 -12.55 -2.46
N VAL A 61 6.41 -13.45 -1.63
CA VAL A 61 5.74 -14.69 -2.06
C VAL A 61 4.47 -14.42 -2.88
N SER A 62 3.76 -13.34 -2.60
CA SER A 62 2.46 -13.01 -3.19
C SER A 62 2.51 -11.90 -4.24
N LEU A 63 3.70 -11.44 -4.64
CA LEU A 63 3.85 -10.33 -5.60
C LEU A 63 4.07 -10.89 -7.00
N VAL A 64 2.99 -11.07 -7.75
CA VAL A 64 3.03 -11.51 -9.15
C VAL A 64 2.55 -10.38 -10.04
N VAL A 65 3.45 -9.83 -10.87
CA VAL A 65 3.06 -8.88 -11.92
C VAL A 65 2.69 -9.68 -13.16
N ARG A 66 1.39 -9.67 -13.49
CA ARG A 66 0.85 -10.43 -14.64
C ARG A 66 0.79 -9.59 -15.92
N SER A 67 0.65 -8.28 -15.75
CA SER A 67 0.63 -7.32 -16.85
C SER A 67 2.00 -7.24 -17.55
N LYS A 68 1.99 -7.24 -18.88
CA LYS A 68 3.16 -6.89 -19.71
C LYS A 68 3.20 -5.41 -20.10
N ARG A 69 2.24 -4.61 -19.63
CA ARG A 69 2.20 -3.18 -19.93
C ARG A 69 3.38 -2.51 -19.24
N LYS A 70 4.08 -1.66 -19.99
CA LYS A 70 5.14 -0.86 -19.41
C LYS A 70 4.47 0.27 -18.62
N PRO A 71 4.81 0.45 -17.33
CA PRO A 71 4.29 1.58 -16.56
C PRO A 71 4.74 2.90 -17.18
N ASP A 72 3.91 3.93 -17.04
CA ASP A 72 4.33 5.29 -17.39
C ASP A 72 5.61 5.63 -16.62
N PRO A 73 6.62 6.23 -17.28
CA PRO A 73 7.89 6.57 -16.62
C PRO A 73 7.70 7.64 -15.53
N VAL A 74 6.57 8.34 -15.56
CA VAL A 74 6.26 9.44 -14.65
C VAL A 74 5.01 9.10 -13.86
N CYS A 75 5.15 9.00 -12.54
CA CYS A 75 4.01 8.93 -11.62
C CYS A 75 3.67 10.34 -11.13
N GLU A 76 2.54 10.90 -11.56
CA GLU A 76 2.13 12.28 -11.22
C GLU A 76 2.02 12.51 -9.69
N PRO A 77 1.44 11.59 -8.89
CA PRO A 77 1.50 11.69 -7.42
C PRO A 77 2.92 11.70 -6.84
N CYS A 78 3.87 10.97 -7.44
CA CYS A 78 5.27 11.03 -7.03
C CYS A 78 5.89 12.39 -7.34
N LEU A 79 5.59 12.96 -8.51
CA LEU A 79 6.06 14.30 -8.86
C LEU A 79 5.50 15.35 -7.89
N ALA A 80 4.21 15.28 -7.55
CA ALA A 80 3.60 16.21 -6.62
C ALA A 80 4.18 16.07 -5.19
N GLY A 81 4.42 14.83 -4.73
CA GLY A 81 4.80 14.55 -3.34
C GLY A 81 6.30 14.39 -3.06
N LYS A 82 7.04 13.59 -3.84
CA LYS A 82 8.45 13.27 -3.56
C LYS A 82 9.42 14.36 -4.01
N LEU A 83 9.03 15.17 -5.00
CA LEU A 83 9.86 16.28 -5.51
C LEU A 83 9.75 17.56 -4.67
N THR A 84 8.79 17.64 -3.74
CA THR A 84 8.57 18.81 -2.88
C THR A 84 9.22 18.71 -1.50
N ARG A 85 10.04 17.67 -1.25
CA ARG A 85 10.84 17.63 -0.01
C ARG A 85 11.86 18.78 -0.05
N HIS A 86 11.69 19.74 0.85
CA HIS A 86 12.64 20.83 1.03
C HIS A 86 14.06 20.24 1.20
N PRO A 87 15.09 20.90 0.62
CA PRO A 87 16.46 20.49 0.83
C PRO A 87 16.71 20.30 2.33
N ILE A 88 17.26 19.16 2.73
CA ILE A 88 17.72 19.02 4.11
C ILE A 88 18.83 20.05 4.29
N PRO A 89 18.68 21.03 5.21
CA PRO A 89 19.73 22.02 5.43
C PRO A 89 21.00 21.28 5.85
N ARG A 90 22.06 21.41 5.04
CA ARG A 90 23.37 20.77 5.27
C ARG A 90 24.18 21.44 6.37
N PHE A 91 23.64 22.48 6.99
CA PHE A 91 24.27 23.19 8.08
C PHE A 91 23.64 22.72 9.39
N ALA A 92 24.47 22.23 10.31
CA ALA A 92 24.07 22.04 11.68
C ALA A 92 23.75 23.42 12.28
N SER A 93 22.48 23.70 12.55
CA SER A 93 22.11 24.83 13.39
C SER A 93 22.50 24.47 14.83
N ARG A 94 23.75 24.73 15.20
CA ARG A 94 24.11 24.81 16.62
C ARG A 94 23.42 26.04 17.15
N LYS A 95 22.32 25.85 17.88
CA LYS A 95 21.78 26.90 18.74
C LYS A 95 22.87 27.23 19.75
N PHE A 96 23.51 28.39 19.58
CA PHE A 96 24.45 28.89 20.56
C PHE A 96 23.64 29.27 21.80
N VAL A 97 23.75 28.48 22.87
CA VAL A 97 23.21 28.83 24.19
C VAL A 97 24.39 29.43 24.96
N PRO A 98 24.39 30.75 25.26
CA PRO A 98 25.41 31.33 26.14
C PRO A 98 25.25 30.73 27.54
N ILE A 99 26.38 30.38 28.16
CA ILE A 99 26.49 29.92 29.55
C ILE A 99 26.57 31.15 30.46
#